data_AF-A0A1G7QN75-F1
#
_entry.id   AF-A0A1G7QN75-F1
#
_cell.length_a   1.000
_cell.length_b   1.000
_cell.length_c   1.000
_cell.angle_alpha   90.00
_cell.angle_beta   90.00
_cell.angle_gamma   90.00
#
_symmetry.space_group_name_H-M   'P 1'
#
loop_
_entity.id
_entity.type
_entity.pdbx_description
1 polymer ?
#
loop_
_entity_poly.entity_id
_entity_poly.type
_entity_poly.pdbx_seq_one_letter_code
_entity_poly.pdbx_strand_id
1 'polypeptide(L)'
;MNPRRRAAILQQRRTYHRTSNADAYAFFNLLTGPELFEQVESLLPDHRERLFPPTETLSMFMAQALSADRSCQRAVNELANKQLRSGLIGKGDGFIFRLIG
;
A
#
# COMPACT_ATOMS: atom_id res chain seq x y z
N MET A 1 -18.69 -9.77 23.90
CA MET A 1 -17.93 -9.51 22.65
C MET A 1 -18.09 -8.03 22.29
N ASN A 2 -17.00 -7.26 22.16
CA ASN A 2 -17.03 -5.79 22.06
C ASN A 2 -17.48 -5.29 20.65
N PRO A 3 -18.51 -4.44 20.53
CA PRO A 3 -19.05 -3.96 19.25
C PRO A 3 -18.05 -3.11 18.44
N ARG A 4 -17.13 -2.37 19.10
CA ARG A 4 -16.05 -1.64 18.42
C ARG A 4 -15.09 -2.60 17.71
N ARG A 5 -14.86 -3.78 18.27
CA ARG A 5 -14.04 -4.84 17.67
C ARG A 5 -14.71 -5.44 16.42
N ARG A 6 -16.04 -5.57 16.39
CA ARG A 6 -16.79 -6.07 15.22
C ARG A 6 -16.76 -5.06 14.06
N ALA A 7 -17.03 -3.79 14.34
CA ALA A 7 -16.88 -2.73 13.34
C ALA A 7 -15.43 -2.67 12.81
N ALA A 8 -14.47 -2.96 13.70
CA ALA A 8 -13.08 -2.95 13.34
C ALA A 8 -12.75 -3.97 12.22
N ILE A 9 -13.19 -5.21 12.46
CA ILE A 9 -13.00 -6.38 11.59
C ILE A 9 -13.76 -6.24 10.26
N LEU A 10 -14.97 -5.70 10.28
CA LEU A 10 -15.77 -5.54 9.07
C LEU A 10 -15.17 -4.51 8.10
N GLN A 11 -14.67 -3.39 8.63
CA GLN A 11 -13.96 -2.40 7.81
C GLN A 11 -12.64 -2.97 7.26
N GLN A 12 -11.92 -3.75 8.07
CA GLN A 12 -10.69 -4.43 7.65
C GLN A 12 -10.94 -5.36 6.45
N ARG A 13 -11.97 -6.20 6.53
CA ARG A 13 -12.36 -7.05 5.39
C ARG A 13 -12.70 -6.24 4.14
N ARG A 14 -13.39 -5.11 4.29
CA ARG A 14 -13.73 -4.25 3.14
C ARG A 14 -12.50 -3.61 2.51
N THR A 15 -11.57 -3.11 3.32
CA THR A 15 -10.31 -2.54 2.83
C THR A 15 -9.48 -3.62 2.15
N TYR A 16 -9.31 -4.79 2.80
CA TYR A 16 -8.60 -5.93 2.24
C TYR A 16 -9.18 -6.37 0.89
N HIS A 17 -10.51 -6.47 0.80
CA HIS A 17 -11.16 -6.91 -0.43
C HIS A 17 -11.06 -5.87 -1.55
N ARG A 18 -10.99 -4.58 -1.20
CA ARG A 18 -10.70 -3.51 -2.17
C ARG A 18 -9.24 -3.53 -2.62
N THR A 19 -8.29 -3.78 -1.72
CA THR A 19 -6.86 -3.88 -2.07
C THR A 19 -6.52 -5.17 -2.79
N SER A 20 -7.18 -6.30 -2.52
CA SER A 20 -6.97 -7.54 -3.27
C SER A 20 -7.43 -7.45 -4.72
N ASN A 21 -8.34 -6.50 -5.01
CA ASN A 21 -8.85 -6.24 -6.35
C ASN A 21 -8.19 -5.01 -7.00
N ALA A 22 -7.29 -4.31 -6.29
CA ALA A 22 -6.59 -3.17 -6.83
C ALA A 22 -5.41 -3.67 -7.67
N ASP A 23 -5.50 -3.47 -8.98
CA ASP A 23 -4.46 -3.80 -9.94
C ASP A 23 -3.51 -2.61 -10.16
N ALA A 24 -2.50 -2.81 -11.01
CA ALA A 24 -1.53 -1.77 -11.34
C ALA A 24 -2.19 -0.50 -11.93
N TYR A 25 -3.33 -0.64 -12.63
CA TYR A 25 -4.05 0.51 -13.19
C TYR A 25 -4.72 1.34 -12.11
N ALA A 26 -5.33 0.72 -11.11
CA ALA A 26 -5.91 1.44 -9.98
C ALA A 26 -4.86 2.28 -9.23
N PHE A 27 -3.67 1.73 -9.01
CA PHE A 27 -2.57 2.46 -8.39
C PHE A 27 -1.99 3.53 -9.31
N PHE A 28 -1.88 3.27 -10.61
CA PHE A 28 -1.42 4.26 -11.57
C PHE A 28 -2.33 5.50 -11.56
N ASN A 29 -3.64 5.30 -11.65
CA ASN A 29 -4.62 6.38 -11.62
C ASN A 29 -4.57 7.19 -10.32
N LEU A 30 -4.29 6.53 -9.19
CA LEU A 30 -4.11 7.21 -7.91
C LEU A 30 -2.83 8.05 -7.88
N LEU A 31 -1.71 7.50 -8.37
CA LEU A 31 -0.41 8.19 -8.42
C LEU A 31 -0.40 9.35 -9.42
N THR A 32 -1.21 9.27 -10.48
CA THR A 32 -1.40 10.35 -11.46
C THR A 32 -2.63 11.21 -11.17
N GLY A 33 -3.30 10.97 -10.04
CA GLY A 33 -4.45 11.73 -9.59
C GLY A 33 -4.04 13.07 -8.96
N PRO A 34 -4.95 14.05 -8.88
CA PRO A 34 -4.64 15.39 -8.41
C PRO A 34 -4.11 15.44 -6.97
N GLU A 35 -4.40 14.43 -6.16
CA GLU A 35 -3.95 14.35 -4.77
C GLU A 35 -2.46 14.01 -4.63
N LEU A 36 -1.89 13.24 -5.58
CA LEU A 36 -0.53 12.70 -5.46
C LEU A 36 0.39 13.10 -6.61
N PHE A 37 -0.14 13.56 -7.75
CA PHE A 37 0.63 13.81 -8.96
C PHE A 37 1.83 14.73 -8.72
N GLU A 38 1.60 15.92 -8.15
CA GLU A 38 2.65 16.90 -7.84
C GLU A 38 3.77 16.32 -6.97
N GLN A 39 3.40 15.53 -5.96
CA GLN A 39 4.37 14.91 -5.08
C GLN A 39 5.16 13.82 -5.79
N VAL A 40 4.50 12.97 -6.58
CA VAL A 40 5.14 11.91 -7.37
C VAL A 40 6.10 12.52 -8.38
N GLU A 41 5.66 13.55 -9.11
CA GLU A 41 6.47 14.27 -10.10
C GLU A 41 7.72 14.90 -9.47
N SER A 42 7.60 15.51 -8.29
CA SER A 42 8.72 16.11 -7.56
C SER A 42 9.81 15.11 -7.14
N LEU A 43 9.48 13.82 -7.07
CA LEU A 43 10.39 12.73 -6.68
C LEU A 43 10.93 11.96 -7.89
N LEU A 44 10.49 12.29 -9.11
CA LEU A 44 10.97 11.61 -10.30
C LEU A 44 12.44 11.98 -10.56
N PRO A 45 13.31 10.99 -10.82
CA PRO A 45 14.68 11.27 -11.18
C PRO A 45 14.75 11.92 -12.57
N ASP A 46 15.79 12.73 -12.79
CA ASP A 46 16.03 13.41 -14.06
C ASP A 46 15.97 12.45 -15.25
N HIS A 47 15.38 12.97 -16.33
CA HIS A 47 14.90 12.25 -17.51
C HIS A 47 15.87 11.18 -18.03
N ARG A 48 15.46 9.91 -17.86
CA ARG A 48 15.97 8.79 -18.66
C ARG A 48 14.83 8.28 -19.52
N GLU A 49 15.08 8.09 -20.82
CA GLU A 49 14.17 7.32 -21.66
C GLU A 49 14.08 5.89 -21.12
N ARG A 50 12.90 5.50 -20.69
CA ARG A 50 12.60 4.16 -20.19
C ARG A 50 11.41 3.63 -20.96
N LEU A 51 11.47 2.35 -21.32
CA LEU A 51 10.35 1.64 -21.93
C LEU A 51 9.13 1.61 -20.99
N PHE A 52 9.38 1.54 -19.69
CA PHE A 52 8.37 1.65 -18.63
C PHE A 52 8.68 2.86 -17.75
N PRO A 53 7.86 3.91 -17.76
CA PRO A 53 8.03 5.07 -16.90
C PRO A 53 8.09 4.70 -15.42
N PRO A 54 8.80 5.49 -14.58
CA PRO A 54 8.93 5.19 -13.15
C PRO A 54 7.58 5.05 -12.43
N THR A 55 6.58 5.86 -12.78
CA THR A 55 5.24 5.82 -12.18
C THR A 55 4.48 4.55 -12.54
N GLU A 56 4.58 4.09 -13.79
CA GLU A 56 4.01 2.81 -14.23
C GLU A 56 4.70 1.63 -13.54
N THR A 57 6.03 1.69 -13.42
CA THR A 57 6.80 0.67 -12.70
C THR A 57 6.40 0.60 -11.22
N LEU A 58 6.24 1.75 -10.57
CA LEU A 58 5.82 1.86 -9.18
C LEU A 58 4.42 1.27 -8.96
N SER A 59 3.47 1.53 -9.85
CA SER A 59 2.10 1.03 -9.70
C SER A 59 2.05 -0.51 -9.78
N MET A 60 2.85 -1.11 -10.67
CA MET A 60 3.01 -2.57 -10.74
C MET A 60 3.60 -3.15 -9.45
N PHE A 61 4.63 -2.51 -8.87
CA PHE A 61 5.21 -2.94 -7.60
C PHE A 61 4.23 -2.83 -6.43
N MET A 62 3.44 -1.75 -6.37
CA MET A 62 2.41 -1.59 -5.35
C MET A 62 1.34 -2.68 -5.45
N ALA A 63 0.89 -3.00 -6.65
CA ALA A 63 -0.04 -4.11 -6.89
C ALA A 63 0.55 -5.45 -6.42
N GLN A 64 1.81 -5.73 -6.75
CA GLN A 64 2.48 -6.97 -6.32
C GLN A 64 2.70 -7.04 -4.79
N ALA A 65 3.06 -5.92 -4.16
CA ALA A 65 3.28 -5.84 -2.72
C ALA A 65 1.99 -6.04 -1.91
N LEU A 66 0.86 -5.59 -2.45
CA LEU A 66 -0.46 -5.62 -1.81
C LEU A 66 -1.36 -6.76 -2.31
N SER A 67 -0.92 -7.49 -3.33
CA SER A 67 -1.58 -8.70 -3.80
C SER A 67 -1.67 -9.74 -2.70
N ALA A 68 -2.75 -10.52 -2.71
CA ALA A 68 -2.93 -11.68 -1.84
C ALA A 68 -1.97 -12.83 -2.18
N ASP A 69 -1.34 -12.80 -3.36
CA ASP A 69 -0.32 -13.76 -3.74
C ASP A 69 0.99 -13.52 -3.00
N ARG A 70 1.58 -14.60 -2.48
CA ARG A 70 2.63 -14.57 -1.43
C ARG A 70 3.99 -13.99 -1.86
N SER A 71 4.16 -13.55 -3.11
CA SER A 71 5.48 -13.27 -3.69
C SER A 71 6.19 -12.06 -3.08
N CYS A 72 5.53 -10.89 -2.96
CA CYS A 72 6.08 -9.72 -2.26
C CYS A 72 5.43 -9.45 -0.89
N GLN A 73 4.20 -9.93 -0.66
CA GLN A 73 3.44 -9.65 0.56
C GLN A 73 4.19 -10.11 1.83
N ARG A 74 4.90 -11.24 1.77
CA ARG A 74 5.66 -11.75 2.92
C ARG A 74 6.76 -10.78 3.36
N ALA A 75 7.53 -10.23 2.43
CA ALA A 75 8.62 -9.31 2.74
C ALA A 75 8.08 -8.01 3.37
N VAL A 76 6.95 -7.51 2.86
CA VAL A 76 6.24 -6.34 3.41
C VAL A 76 5.75 -6.62 4.83
N ASN A 77 5.12 -7.78 5.05
CA ASN A 77 4.63 -8.18 6.37
C ASN A 77 5.76 -8.33 7.38
N GLU A 78 6.91 -8.90 6.98
CA GLU A 78 8.08 -9.02 7.85
C GLU A 78 8.66 -7.65 8.22
N LEU A 79 8.76 -6.72 7.27
CA LEU A 79 9.22 -5.35 7.54
C LEU A 79 8.27 -4.60 8.48
N ALA A 80 6.96 -4.68 8.24
CA ALA A 80 5.96 -4.04 9.09
C ALA A 80 6.02 -4.59 10.53
N ASN A 81 6.20 -5.90 10.69
CA ASN A 81 6.40 -6.54 11.99
C ASN A 81 7.68 -6.05 12.70
N LYS A 82 8.79 -5.88 11.96
CA LYS A 82 10.03 -5.33 12.52
C LYS A 82 9.85 -3.88 12.97
N GLN A 83 9.20 -3.05 12.14
CA GLN A 83 8.94 -1.65 12.48
C GLN A 83 8.02 -1.50 13.70
N LEU A 84 6.98 -2.34 13.83
CA LEU A 84 6.16 -2.40 15.05
C LEU A 84 7.00 -2.76 16.27
N ARG A 85 7.83 -3.82 16.17
CA ARG A 85 8.69 -4.23 17.28
C ARG A 85 9.68 -3.14 17.69
N SER A 86 10.14 -2.34 16.73
CA SER A 86 11.01 -1.18 16.99
C SER A 86 10.26 0.07 17.50
N GLY A 87 8.93 0.02 17.63
CA GLY A 87 8.11 1.15 18.09
C GLY A 87 7.90 2.26 17.06
N LEU A 88 8.45 2.13 15.85
CA LEU A 88 8.38 3.14 14.78
C LEU A 88 6.97 3.32 14.19
N ILE A 89 6.07 2.36 14.38
CA ILE A 89 4.65 2.42 13.94
C ILE A 89 3.70 2.65 15.15
N GLY A 90 4.24 2.94 16.35
CA GLY A 90 3.49 2.84 17.61
C GLY A 90 2.88 4.12 18.19
N LYS A 91 3.13 5.31 17.64
CA LYS A 91 2.62 6.57 18.19
C LYS A 91 1.96 7.42 17.11
N GLY A 92 0.72 7.09 16.75
CA GLY A 92 -0.10 7.97 15.90
C GLY A 92 -1.20 7.24 15.15
N ASP A 93 -0.83 6.26 14.32
CA ASP A 93 -1.74 5.84 13.24
C ASP A 93 -2.01 4.33 13.28
N GLY A 94 -3.06 3.95 14.00
CA GLY A 94 -3.62 2.59 14.03
C GLY A 94 -4.21 2.08 12.70
N PHE A 95 -3.75 2.61 11.56
CA PHE A 95 -4.22 2.26 10.21
C PHE A 95 -3.39 1.15 9.55
N ILE A 96 -2.08 1.07 9.82
CA ILE A 96 -1.20 0.11 9.10
C ILE A 96 -1.43 -1.33 9.56
N PHE A 97 -1.67 -1.57 10.86
CA PHE A 97 -1.95 -2.92 11.39
C PHE A 97 -3.26 -3.55 10.92
N ARG A 98 -4.11 -2.78 10.27
CA ARG A 98 -5.43 -3.19 9.82
C ARG A 98 -5.48 -3.57 8.34
N LEU A 99 -4.35 -3.46 7.64
CA LEU A 99 -4.16 -3.88 6.25
C LEU A 99 -3.42 -5.21 6.12
N ILE A 100 -2.69 -5.63 7.15
CA ILE A 100 -1.77 -6.79 7.12
C ILE A 100 -2.37 -8.06 7.77
N GLY A 101 -3.58 -7.97 8.35
CA GLY A 101 -4.28 -9.10 8.99
C GLY A 101 -5.55 -9.51 8.28
#